data_AF-D4M167-F1
#
_entry.id   AF-D4M167-F1
#
_cell.length_a   1.000
_cell.length_b   1.000
_cell.length_c   1.000
_cell.angle_alpha   90.00
_cell.angle_beta   90.00
_cell.angle_gamma   90.00
#
_symmetry.space_group_name_H-M   'P 1'
#
loop_
_entity.id
_entity.type
_entity.pdbx_description
1 polymer ?
#
loop_
_entity_poly.entity_id
_entity_poly.type
_entity_poly.pdbx_seq_one_letter_code
_entity_poly.pdbx_strand_id
1 'polypeptide(L)'
;MQRIKLDVFHSLFEKELTGNEIDFIIALTHLQNGRGEAFGVHYKEMCEKMDISVQAFYDCKKSLAQKGIIQVTKGQKDYDIVLCGNDFTSYTDRDYKTGNVPYIRTNQKLFYDVNWKKLKPAQKLLIMDLLNINEAGKFRTHRIKRENFIKKYANTVAEDGSMERGLLNINARTLQTYLKMLKLYFYVGIKDGMYLITLRKQFSEKVVQSEHKQTYEYLMKVACRRNKIKQPDQKEYKDILQLLLNYRKRLWESFINPLDIFPKMLLIINDRVLNPKKWIRRLKASLFHKLLREELGVA
;
A
#
# COMPACT_ATOMS: atom_id res chain seq x y z
N MET A 1 6.02 -1.23 -2.49
CA MET A 1 5.26 -1.78 -3.64
C MET A 1 3.85 -1.23 -3.55
N GLN A 2 3.47 -0.32 -4.46
CA GLN A 2 2.23 0.47 -4.32
C GLN A 2 1.01 -0.26 -4.87
N ARG A 3 0.76 -1.47 -4.34
CA ARG A 3 -0.26 -2.40 -4.84
C ARG A 3 -0.97 -3.11 -3.69
N ILE A 4 -2.26 -3.40 -3.90
CA ILE A 4 -3.06 -4.31 -3.07
C ILE A 4 -3.44 -5.47 -3.97
N LYS A 5 -3.14 -6.72 -3.60
CA LYS A 5 -3.60 -7.89 -4.34
C LYS A 5 -5.12 -7.90 -4.42
N LEU A 6 -5.65 -8.43 -5.52
CA LEU A 6 -7.08 -8.35 -5.78
C LEU A 6 -7.92 -9.18 -4.79
N ASP A 7 -7.42 -10.33 -4.36
CA ASP A 7 -8.02 -11.16 -3.31
C ASP A 7 -8.08 -10.45 -1.95
N VAL A 8 -6.98 -9.80 -1.55
CA VAL A 8 -6.92 -8.95 -0.35
C VAL A 8 -7.92 -7.82 -0.47
N PHE A 9 -8.00 -7.13 -1.61
CA PHE A 9 -8.98 -6.08 -1.85
C PHE A 9 -10.42 -6.58 -1.76
N HIS A 10 -10.75 -7.70 -2.37
CA HIS A 10 -12.10 -8.28 -2.32
C HIS A 10 -12.51 -8.62 -0.89
N SER A 11 -11.57 -9.09 -0.06
CA SER A 11 -11.86 -9.35 1.35
C SER A 11 -12.28 -8.09 2.13
N LEU A 12 -11.89 -6.88 1.70
CA LEU A 12 -12.21 -5.63 2.40
C LEU A 12 -13.71 -5.31 2.42
N PHE A 13 -14.49 -5.81 1.45
CA PHE A 13 -15.94 -5.64 1.41
C PHE A 13 -16.66 -6.31 2.59
N GLU A 14 -16.03 -7.31 3.21
CA GLU A 14 -16.60 -8.09 4.30
C GLU A 14 -16.16 -7.59 5.69
N LYS A 15 -15.22 -6.64 5.76
CA LYS A 15 -14.51 -6.25 6.99
C LYS A 15 -15.05 -4.98 7.66
N GLU A 16 -16.17 -4.44 7.17
CA GLU A 16 -16.85 -3.27 7.73
C GLU A 16 -15.89 -2.11 8.03
N LEU A 17 -15.11 -1.71 7.02
CA LEU A 17 -14.08 -0.69 7.19
C LEU A 17 -14.65 0.71 7.30
N THR A 18 -13.97 1.54 8.09
CA THR A 18 -14.13 2.99 8.09
C THR A 18 -13.36 3.62 6.93
N GLY A 19 -13.66 4.88 6.63
CA GLY A 19 -12.99 5.62 5.55
C GLY A 19 -11.49 5.80 5.83
N ASN A 20 -11.12 6.01 7.11
CA ASN A 20 -9.74 6.17 7.53
C ASN A 20 -8.96 4.85 7.49
N GLU A 21 -9.61 3.71 7.76
CA GLU A 21 -8.97 2.40 7.64
C GLU A 21 -8.60 2.09 6.18
N ILE A 22 -9.48 2.41 5.23
CA ILE A 22 -9.18 2.28 3.79
C ILE A 22 -7.99 3.17 3.40
N ASP A 23 -7.98 4.42 3.88
CA ASP A 23 -6.86 5.35 3.64
C ASP A 23 -5.56 4.88 4.29
N PHE A 24 -5.65 4.22 5.44
CA PHE A 24 -4.50 3.64 6.14
C PHE A 24 -3.88 2.51 5.32
N ILE A 25 -4.71 1.60 4.80
CA ILE A 25 -4.27 0.50 3.93
C ILE A 25 -3.58 1.07 2.68
N ILE A 26 -4.18 2.08 2.03
CA ILE A 26 -3.58 2.78 0.89
C ILE A 26 -2.25 3.41 1.30
N ALA A 27 -2.19 4.13 2.42
CA ALA A 27 -0.98 4.78 2.88
C ALA A 27 0.17 3.79 3.14
N LEU A 28 -0.14 2.60 3.68
CA LEU A 28 0.79 1.50 3.92
C LEU A 28 1.40 0.95 2.62
N THR A 29 0.68 0.94 1.49
CA THR A 29 1.22 0.40 0.23
C THR A 29 2.44 1.18 -0.28
N HIS A 30 2.57 2.44 0.11
CA HIS A 30 3.73 3.26 -0.21
C HIS A 30 4.96 2.97 0.64
N LEU A 31 4.77 2.28 1.77
CA LEU A 31 5.82 1.95 2.73
C LEU A 31 6.24 0.48 2.63
N GLN A 32 5.34 -0.39 2.17
CA GLN A 32 5.60 -1.82 2.11
C GLN A 32 6.66 -2.20 1.07
N ASN A 33 7.36 -3.30 1.30
CA ASN A 33 8.07 -4.04 0.25
C ASN A 33 7.06 -4.90 -0.56
N GLY A 34 7.53 -5.79 -1.43
CA GLY A 34 6.61 -6.64 -2.20
C GLY A 34 5.96 -7.76 -1.40
N ARG A 35 6.36 -8.02 -0.15
CA ARG A 35 5.77 -9.05 0.73
C ARG A 35 4.60 -8.51 1.55
N GLY A 36 4.22 -7.25 1.34
CA GLY A 36 3.25 -6.57 2.18
C GLY A 36 3.83 -6.04 3.50
N GLU A 37 5.16 -6.07 3.68
CA GLU A 37 5.81 -5.66 4.94
C GLU A 37 6.23 -4.18 4.87
N ALA A 38 5.63 -3.36 5.73
CA ALA A 38 6.01 -1.97 5.94
C ALA A 38 6.80 -1.84 7.25
N PHE A 39 8.12 -1.70 7.13
CA PHE A 39 9.00 -1.58 8.29
C PHE A 39 9.03 -0.15 8.84
N GLY A 40 9.12 -0.01 10.16
CA GLY A 40 9.33 1.26 10.85
C GLY A 40 8.26 2.32 10.62
N VAL A 41 6.99 1.93 10.53
CA VAL A 41 5.86 2.85 10.43
C VAL A 41 5.82 3.73 11.68
N HIS A 42 6.07 5.03 11.50
CA HIS A 42 6.07 6.02 12.57
C HIS A 42 4.77 6.83 12.56
N TYR A 43 4.11 6.96 13.71
CA TYR A 43 2.78 7.58 13.80
C TYR A 43 2.75 9.01 13.24
N LYS A 44 3.77 9.83 13.51
CA LYS A 44 3.83 11.22 13.01
C LYS A 44 3.80 11.29 11.48
N GLU A 45 4.58 10.44 10.81
CA GLU A 45 4.68 10.43 9.35
C GLU A 45 3.35 9.97 8.73
N MET A 46 2.68 9.00 9.36
CA MET A 46 1.36 8.53 8.93
C MET A 46 0.26 9.57 9.17
N CYS A 47 0.27 10.24 10.34
CA CYS A 47 -0.70 11.28 10.67
C CYS A 47 -0.59 12.47 9.71
N GLU A 48 0.62 12.91 9.38
CA GLU A 48 0.87 13.98 8.41
C GLU A 48 0.38 13.56 7.01
N LYS A 49 0.78 12.38 6.55
CA LYS A 49 0.44 11.89 5.20
C LYS A 49 -1.07 11.69 5.01
N MET A 50 -1.75 11.17 6.03
CA MET A 50 -3.18 10.92 5.97
C MET A 50 -4.00 12.13 6.43
N ASP A 51 -3.37 13.14 7.02
CA ASP A 51 -3.99 14.27 7.70
C ASP A 51 -5.13 13.78 8.64
N ILE A 52 -4.70 13.06 9.68
CA ILE A 52 -5.52 12.48 10.76
C ILE A 52 -4.88 12.75 12.12
N SER A 53 -5.66 12.63 13.19
CA SER A 53 -5.14 12.75 14.55
C SER A 53 -4.29 11.54 14.96
N VAL A 54 -3.45 11.74 15.98
CA VAL A 54 -2.66 10.64 16.59
C VAL A 54 -3.58 9.54 17.12
N GLN A 55 -4.72 9.89 17.70
CA GLN A 55 -5.71 8.93 18.18
C GLN A 55 -6.28 8.09 17.01
N ALA A 56 -6.66 8.75 15.92
CA ALA A 56 -7.18 8.07 14.73
C ALA A 56 -6.15 7.08 14.12
N PHE A 57 -4.84 7.40 14.17
CA PHE A 57 -3.78 6.46 13.79
C PHE A 57 -3.82 5.18 14.63
N TYR A 58 -3.88 5.33 15.97
CA TYR A 58 -3.89 4.18 16.87
C TYR A 58 -5.19 3.36 16.75
N ASP A 59 -6.33 4.02 16.58
CA ASP A 59 -7.63 3.38 16.39
C ASP A 59 -7.66 2.57 15.09
N CYS A 60 -7.22 3.16 13.97
CA CYS A 60 -7.12 2.45 12.70
C CYS A 60 -6.21 1.23 12.81
N LYS A 61 -5.01 1.39 13.39
CA LYS A 61 -4.05 0.30 13.58
C LYS A 61 -4.63 -0.83 14.43
N LYS A 62 -5.30 -0.49 15.54
CA LYS A 62 -5.91 -1.48 16.45
C LYS A 62 -7.07 -2.21 15.75
N SER A 63 -7.97 -1.47 15.12
CA SER A 63 -9.14 -2.03 14.44
C SER A 63 -8.76 -2.91 13.26
N LEU A 64 -7.83 -2.46 12.40
CA LEU A 64 -7.33 -3.27 11.27
C LEU A 64 -6.66 -4.57 11.73
N ALA A 65 -5.94 -4.54 12.87
CA ALA A 65 -5.35 -5.74 13.45
C ALA A 65 -6.42 -6.71 13.97
N GLN A 66 -7.44 -6.20 14.67
CA GLN A 66 -8.58 -7.00 15.13
C GLN A 66 -9.38 -7.62 13.98
N LYS A 67 -9.49 -6.93 12.85
CA LYS A 67 -10.14 -7.42 11.62
C LYS A 67 -9.28 -8.43 10.83
N GLY A 68 -8.05 -8.67 11.27
CA GLY A 68 -7.10 -9.60 10.62
C GLY A 68 -6.48 -9.07 9.33
N ILE A 69 -6.62 -7.77 9.04
CA ILE A 69 -6.12 -7.16 7.80
C ILE A 69 -4.63 -6.85 7.91
N ILE A 70 -4.17 -6.48 9.10
CA ILE A 70 -2.75 -6.25 9.36
C ILE A 70 -2.25 -7.04 10.56
N GLN A 71 -0.97 -7.39 10.53
CA GLN A 71 -0.22 -7.80 11.72
C GLN A 71 0.72 -6.66 12.13
N VAL A 72 0.93 -6.49 13.43
CA VAL A 72 1.71 -5.37 13.97
C VAL A 72 2.73 -5.88 14.97
N THR A 73 3.99 -5.63 14.67
CA THR A 73 5.12 -5.85 15.59
C THR A 73 5.57 -4.50 16.13
N LYS A 74 5.59 -4.35 17.46
CA LYS A 74 5.98 -3.11 18.13
C LYS A 74 7.51 -3.01 18.20
N GLY A 75 8.07 -1.96 17.58
CA GLY A 75 9.45 -1.53 17.79
C GLY A 75 9.57 -0.56 18.97
N GLN A 76 10.75 0.02 19.18
CA GLN A 76 10.97 0.98 20.28
C GLN A 76 10.18 2.28 20.11
N LYS A 77 10.10 2.81 18.88
CA LYS A 77 9.45 4.10 18.56
C LYS A 77 8.62 4.06 17.29
N ASP A 78 8.53 2.90 16.65
CA ASP A 78 7.83 2.66 15.40
C ASP A 78 7.20 1.26 15.40
N TYR A 79 6.52 0.91 14.32
CA TYR A 79 5.86 -0.37 14.16
C TYR A 79 6.29 -1.03 12.84
N ASP A 80 6.57 -2.32 12.88
CA ASP A 80 6.62 -3.13 11.66
C ASP A 80 5.22 -3.67 11.41
N ILE A 81 4.65 -3.38 10.24
CA ILE A 81 3.27 -3.72 9.91
C ILE A 81 3.25 -4.58 8.65
N VAL A 82 2.59 -5.73 8.72
CA VAL A 82 2.37 -6.62 7.56
C VAL A 82 0.93 -6.48 7.12
N LEU A 83 0.70 -6.18 5.83
CA LEU A 83 -0.62 -6.27 5.21
C LEU A 83 -0.89 -7.74 4.85
N CYS A 84 -1.76 -8.39 5.60
CA CYS A 84 -2.02 -9.83 5.50
C CYS A 84 -2.45 -10.23 4.09
N GLY A 85 -1.87 -11.31 3.56
CA GLY A 85 -2.15 -11.84 2.22
C GLY A 85 -1.53 -11.05 1.06
N ASN A 86 -0.93 -9.89 1.30
CA ASN A 86 -0.43 -9.00 0.24
C ASN A 86 1.01 -9.32 -0.23
N ASP A 87 1.38 -10.60 -0.25
CA ASP A 87 2.73 -11.05 -0.61
C ASP A 87 2.85 -11.43 -2.09
N PHE A 88 3.58 -10.63 -2.86
CA PHE A 88 3.77 -10.81 -4.30
C PHE A 88 4.95 -11.74 -4.67
N THR A 89 5.63 -12.38 -3.71
CA THR A 89 6.78 -13.29 -3.98
C THR A 89 6.43 -14.50 -4.83
N SER A 90 5.17 -14.94 -4.83
CA SER A 90 4.70 -16.05 -5.65
C SER A 90 4.65 -15.74 -7.15
N TYR A 91 4.73 -14.46 -7.56
CA TYR A 91 4.65 -14.06 -8.96
C TYR A 91 6.03 -13.91 -9.59
N THR A 92 6.19 -14.48 -10.78
CA THR A 92 7.41 -14.42 -11.58
C THR A 92 7.44 -13.19 -12.49
N ASP A 93 8.62 -12.84 -13.00
CA ASP A 93 8.77 -11.79 -14.04
C ASP A 93 7.87 -12.07 -15.27
N ARG A 94 7.59 -13.34 -15.58
CA ARG A 94 6.69 -13.73 -16.67
C ARG A 94 5.26 -13.33 -16.36
N ASP A 95 4.77 -13.57 -15.14
CA ASP A 95 3.40 -13.24 -14.73
C ASP A 95 3.13 -11.73 -14.85
N TYR A 96 4.12 -10.91 -14.48
CA TYR A 96 4.03 -9.45 -14.65
C TYR A 96 3.98 -9.05 -16.12
N LYS A 97 4.77 -9.69 -16.99
CA LYS A 97 4.82 -9.40 -18.44
C LYS A 97 3.54 -9.83 -19.15
N THR A 98 2.95 -10.95 -18.77
CA THR A 98 1.71 -11.46 -19.36
C THR A 98 0.45 -10.78 -18.78
N GLY A 99 0.60 -10.01 -17.71
CA GLY A 99 -0.52 -9.32 -17.06
C GLY A 99 -1.36 -10.23 -16.15
N ASN A 100 -0.80 -11.36 -15.72
CA ASN A 100 -1.46 -12.38 -14.91
C ASN A 100 -1.41 -12.09 -13.39
N VAL A 101 -0.88 -10.94 -12.98
CA VAL A 101 -0.82 -10.54 -11.56
C VAL A 101 -2.04 -9.67 -11.26
N PRO A 102 -3.05 -10.16 -10.52
CA PRO A 102 -4.25 -9.39 -10.20
C PRO A 102 -4.01 -8.48 -9.00
N TYR A 103 -4.06 -7.16 -9.21
CA TYR A 103 -3.88 -6.17 -8.15
C TYR A 103 -4.55 -4.83 -8.49
N ILE A 104 -4.83 -4.05 -7.44
CA ILE A 104 -5.17 -2.64 -7.53
C ILE A 104 -3.91 -1.80 -7.33
N ARG A 105 -3.70 -0.84 -8.24
CA ARG A 105 -2.67 0.18 -8.07
C ARG A 105 -3.16 1.28 -7.15
N THR A 106 -2.31 1.65 -6.21
CA THR A 106 -2.62 2.70 -5.20
C THR A 106 -1.87 4.01 -5.45
N ASN A 107 -1.02 4.06 -6.48
CA ASN A 107 -0.20 5.23 -6.83
C ASN A 107 -0.85 6.19 -7.84
N GLN A 108 -2.16 6.21 -7.88
CA GLN A 108 -2.94 7.01 -8.82
C GLN A 108 -3.42 8.31 -8.18
N LYS A 109 -3.55 9.37 -9.00
CA LYS A 109 -3.96 10.70 -8.55
C LYS A 109 -5.29 10.73 -7.78
N LEU A 110 -6.22 9.81 -8.07
CA LEU A 110 -7.53 9.82 -7.40
C LEU A 110 -7.45 9.64 -5.87
N PHE A 111 -6.48 8.89 -5.37
CA PHE A 111 -6.31 8.67 -3.92
C PHE A 111 -5.78 9.90 -3.18
N TYR A 112 -5.33 10.92 -3.91
CA TYR A 112 -4.82 12.18 -3.38
C TYR A 112 -5.77 13.35 -3.65
N ASP A 113 -6.90 13.10 -4.30
CA ASP A 113 -7.90 14.12 -4.58
C ASP A 113 -8.59 14.57 -3.29
N VAL A 114 -8.84 15.88 -3.16
CA VAL A 114 -9.47 16.46 -1.96
C VAL A 114 -10.86 15.91 -1.67
N ASN A 115 -11.57 15.39 -2.69
CA ASN A 115 -12.88 14.78 -2.49
C ASN A 115 -12.80 13.35 -1.98
N TRP A 116 -11.64 12.69 -2.08
CA TRP A 116 -11.46 11.30 -1.66
C TRP A 116 -11.78 11.12 -0.18
N LYS A 117 -11.30 12.05 0.66
CA LYS A 117 -11.57 12.05 2.11
C LYS A 117 -13.05 12.24 2.47
N LYS A 118 -13.83 12.86 1.58
CA LYS A 118 -15.26 13.12 1.80
C LYS A 118 -16.13 11.90 1.48
N LEU A 119 -15.56 10.87 0.85
CA LEU A 119 -16.28 9.67 0.49
C LEU A 119 -16.55 8.77 1.71
N LYS A 120 -17.76 8.21 1.74
CA LYS A 120 -18.10 7.13 2.68
C LYS A 120 -17.30 5.86 2.35
N PRO A 121 -17.11 4.95 3.32
CA PRO A 121 -16.28 3.76 3.11
C PRO A 121 -16.73 2.90 1.92
N ALA A 122 -18.03 2.61 1.83
CA ALA A 122 -18.60 1.87 0.71
C ALA A 122 -18.43 2.58 -0.65
N GLN A 123 -18.39 3.93 -0.68
CA GLN A 123 -18.12 4.67 -1.91
C GLN A 123 -16.66 4.52 -2.34
N LYS A 124 -15.71 4.54 -1.40
CA LYS A 124 -14.29 4.29 -1.67
C LYS A 124 -14.08 2.90 -2.26
N LEU A 125 -14.66 1.87 -1.65
CA LEU A 125 -14.57 0.49 -2.16
C LEU A 125 -15.18 0.35 -3.56
N LEU A 126 -16.34 0.97 -3.82
CA LEU A 126 -16.94 0.99 -5.15
C LEU A 126 -16.03 1.65 -6.20
N ILE A 127 -15.43 2.80 -5.86
CA ILE A 127 -14.50 3.50 -6.77
C ILE A 127 -13.27 2.64 -7.04
N MET A 128 -12.71 1.99 -6.02
CA MET A 128 -11.55 1.10 -6.17
C MET A 128 -11.86 -0.12 -7.05
N ASP A 129 -13.04 -0.72 -6.92
CA ASP A 129 -13.44 -1.85 -7.78
C ASP A 129 -13.68 -1.40 -9.24
N LEU A 130 -14.35 -0.26 -9.45
CA LEU A 130 -14.54 0.30 -10.78
C LEU A 130 -13.23 0.74 -11.43
N LEU A 131 -12.29 1.22 -10.63
CA LEU A 131 -10.93 1.48 -11.06
C LEU A 131 -10.26 0.20 -11.55
N ASN A 132 -10.29 -0.87 -10.75
CA ASN A 132 -9.73 -2.17 -11.11
C ASN A 132 -10.29 -2.67 -12.46
N ILE A 133 -11.61 -2.59 -12.63
CA ILE A 133 -12.29 -2.97 -13.87
C ILE A 133 -11.81 -2.13 -15.05
N ASN A 134 -11.68 -0.81 -14.87
CA ASN A 134 -11.16 0.07 -15.91
C ASN A 134 -9.71 -0.27 -16.24
N GLU A 135 -8.84 -0.48 -15.25
CA GLU A 135 -7.44 -0.88 -15.49
C GLU A 135 -7.33 -2.20 -16.26
N ALA A 136 -8.09 -3.22 -15.84
CA ALA A 136 -8.16 -4.51 -16.54
C ALA A 136 -8.66 -4.36 -17.99
N GLY A 137 -9.61 -3.46 -18.21
CA GLY A 137 -10.11 -3.07 -19.53
C GLY A 137 -9.19 -2.14 -20.33
N LYS A 138 -7.94 -1.88 -19.88
CA LYS A 138 -7.02 -0.89 -20.47
C LYS A 138 -7.66 0.50 -20.62
N PHE A 139 -8.39 0.92 -19.59
CA PHE A 139 -9.15 2.18 -19.47
C PHE A 139 -10.27 2.36 -20.51
N ARG A 140 -10.70 1.28 -21.17
CA ARG A 140 -11.90 1.29 -22.02
C ARG A 140 -13.14 1.42 -21.16
N THR A 141 -14.19 1.99 -21.73
CA THR A 141 -15.51 2.10 -21.09
C THR A 141 -16.01 0.74 -20.61
N HIS A 142 -16.20 0.62 -19.31
CA HIS A 142 -16.89 -0.51 -18.72
C HIS A 142 -18.38 -0.41 -19.04
N ARG A 143 -18.96 -1.49 -19.58
CA ARG A 143 -20.38 -1.60 -19.90
C ARG A 143 -20.99 -2.69 -19.04
N ILE A 144 -22.08 -2.37 -18.36
CA ILE A 144 -22.80 -3.30 -17.49
C ILE A 144 -24.30 -2.98 -17.50
N LYS A 145 -25.15 -4.00 -17.64
CA LYS A 145 -26.60 -3.81 -17.50
C LYS A 145 -26.93 -3.26 -16.13
N ARG A 146 -27.93 -2.36 -16.04
CA ARG A 146 -28.31 -1.72 -14.76
C ARG A 146 -28.68 -2.75 -13.69
N GLU A 147 -29.40 -3.80 -14.06
CA GLU A 147 -29.77 -4.90 -13.18
C GLU A 147 -28.54 -5.62 -12.59
N ASN A 148 -27.54 -5.94 -13.42
CA ASN A 148 -26.32 -6.62 -12.99
C ASN A 148 -25.46 -5.72 -12.10
N PHE A 149 -25.43 -4.42 -12.37
CA PHE A 149 -24.74 -3.47 -11.50
C PHE A 149 -25.39 -3.40 -10.11
N ILE A 150 -26.73 -3.37 -10.06
CA ILE A 150 -27.47 -3.35 -8.79
C ILE A 150 -27.23 -4.65 -8.03
N LYS A 151 -27.41 -5.82 -8.66
CA LYS A 151 -27.16 -7.13 -8.05
C LYS A 151 -25.73 -7.26 -7.52
N LYS A 152 -24.73 -6.76 -8.25
CA LYS A 152 -23.33 -6.83 -7.83
C LYS A 152 -23.06 -6.03 -6.55
N TYR A 153 -23.55 -4.78 -6.46
CA TYR A 153 -23.11 -3.86 -5.40
C TYR A 153 -24.13 -3.63 -4.29
N ALA A 154 -25.42 -3.87 -4.51
CA ALA A 154 -26.48 -3.64 -3.54
C ALA A 154 -27.22 -4.94 -3.20
N ASN A 155 -27.82 -4.97 -2.02
CA ASN A 155 -28.71 -6.03 -1.61
C ASN A 155 -29.97 -6.00 -2.46
N THR A 156 -30.37 -7.15 -2.97
CA THR A 156 -31.59 -7.35 -3.74
C THR A 156 -32.49 -8.35 -3.04
N VAL A 157 -33.81 -8.13 -3.10
CA VAL A 157 -34.82 -9.01 -2.53
C VAL A 157 -35.56 -9.68 -3.67
N ALA A 158 -35.63 -11.01 -3.66
CA ALA A 158 -36.37 -11.80 -4.63
C ALA A 158 -37.87 -11.84 -4.30
N GLU A 159 -38.69 -12.34 -5.22
CA GLU A 159 -40.15 -12.40 -5.07
C GLU A 159 -40.60 -13.27 -3.88
N ASP A 160 -39.80 -14.29 -3.54
CA ASP A 160 -40.02 -15.18 -2.39
C ASP A 160 -39.61 -14.56 -1.04
N GLY A 161 -39.12 -13.31 -1.05
CA GLY A 161 -38.64 -12.59 0.13
C GLY A 161 -37.18 -12.89 0.52
N SER A 162 -36.48 -13.76 -0.20
CA SER A 162 -35.05 -14.01 0.05
C SER A 162 -34.19 -12.81 -0.33
N MET A 163 -33.12 -12.56 0.44
CA MET A 163 -32.19 -11.44 0.19
C MET A 163 -30.85 -11.95 -0.33
N GLU A 164 -30.47 -11.49 -1.50
CA GLU A 164 -29.12 -11.65 -2.04
C GLU A 164 -28.27 -10.44 -1.63
N ARG A 165 -27.15 -10.67 -0.95
CA ARG A 165 -26.27 -9.61 -0.44
C ARG A 165 -25.31 -9.14 -1.54
N GLY A 166 -25.35 -7.86 -1.87
CA GLY A 166 -24.38 -7.24 -2.76
C GLY A 166 -23.09 -6.88 -2.03
N LEU A 167 -22.02 -6.61 -2.79
CA LEU A 167 -20.68 -6.35 -2.24
C LEU A 167 -20.64 -5.24 -1.18
N LEU A 168 -21.43 -4.17 -1.34
CA LEU A 168 -21.40 -3.03 -0.42
C LEU A 168 -22.32 -3.18 0.79
N ASN A 169 -23.14 -4.24 0.84
CA ASN A 169 -24.17 -4.44 1.87
C ASN A 169 -25.09 -3.21 2.08
N ILE A 170 -25.57 -2.61 0.99
CA ILE A 170 -26.47 -1.45 0.99
C ILE A 170 -27.70 -1.72 0.13
N ASN A 171 -28.79 -0.99 0.35
CA ASN A 171 -29.93 -1.07 -0.57
C ASN A 171 -29.67 -0.34 -1.91
N ALA A 172 -30.47 -0.67 -2.93
CA ALA A 172 -30.36 -0.10 -4.27
C ALA A 172 -30.52 1.43 -4.31
N ARG A 173 -31.32 2.03 -3.41
CA ARG A 173 -31.53 3.48 -3.33
C ARG A 173 -30.25 4.22 -2.89
N THR A 174 -29.54 3.66 -1.93
CA THR A 174 -28.23 4.16 -1.50
C THR A 174 -27.21 4.05 -2.64
N LEU A 175 -27.19 2.92 -3.36
CA LEU A 175 -26.31 2.74 -4.52
C LEU A 175 -26.57 3.79 -5.61
N GLN A 176 -27.83 4.14 -5.88
CA GLN A 176 -28.17 5.23 -6.82
C GLN A 176 -27.60 6.59 -6.37
N THR A 177 -27.55 6.85 -5.06
CA THR A 177 -26.92 8.06 -4.53
C THR A 177 -25.40 8.03 -4.77
N TYR A 178 -24.78 6.85 -4.68
CA TYR A 178 -23.34 6.70 -4.92
C TYR A 178 -22.98 6.91 -6.39
N LEU A 179 -23.84 6.53 -7.34
CA LEU A 179 -23.64 6.81 -8.76
C LEU A 179 -23.45 8.31 -9.06
N LYS A 180 -24.10 9.21 -8.31
CA LYS A 180 -23.88 10.66 -8.44
C LYS A 180 -22.45 11.05 -8.06
N MET A 181 -21.93 10.46 -6.99
CA MET A 181 -20.56 10.70 -6.52
C MET A 181 -19.50 10.08 -7.44
N LEU A 182 -19.81 8.98 -8.14
CA LEU A 182 -18.90 8.40 -9.14
C LEU A 182 -18.53 9.40 -10.23
N LYS A 183 -19.40 10.37 -10.55
CA LYS A 183 -19.13 11.40 -11.56
C LYS A 183 -17.92 12.26 -11.23
N LEU A 184 -17.48 12.30 -9.96
CA LEU A 184 -16.23 12.94 -9.55
C LEU A 184 -15.04 12.31 -10.26
N TYR A 185 -14.96 10.98 -10.32
CA TYR A 185 -13.80 10.25 -10.84
C TYR A 185 -14.01 9.60 -12.20
N PHE A 186 -15.27 9.34 -12.56
CA PHE A 186 -15.66 8.63 -13.77
C PHE A 186 -16.59 9.48 -14.64
N TYR A 187 -16.52 9.30 -15.95
CA TYR A 187 -17.63 9.57 -16.84
C TYR A 187 -18.66 8.44 -16.68
N VAL A 188 -19.90 8.80 -16.33
CA VAL A 188 -20.99 7.85 -16.11
C VAL A 188 -22.15 8.24 -17.02
N GLY A 189 -22.47 7.36 -17.98
CA GLY A 189 -23.61 7.50 -18.90
C GLY A 189 -24.54 6.30 -18.83
N ILE A 190 -25.74 6.46 -19.40
CA ILE A 190 -26.70 5.38 -19.61
C ILE A 190 -27.01 5.32 -21.10
N LYS A 191 -26.88 4.14 -21.70
CA LYS A 191 -27.28 3.87 -23.09
C LYS A 191 -27.80 2.44 -23.19
N ASP A 192 -28.95 2.26 -23.84
CA ASP A 192 -29.57 0.94 -24.09
C ASP A 192 -29.71 0.10 -22.81
N GLY A 193 -30.15 0.71 -21.70
CA GLY A 193 -30.32 0.03 -20.42
C GLY A 193 -29.01 -0.38 -19.71
N MET A 194 -27.85 0.07 -20.20
CA MET A 194 -26.53 -0.20 -19.62
C MET A 194 -25.92 1.06 -19.00
N TYR A 195 -25.18 0.88 -17.91
CA TYR A 195 -24.23 1.88 -17.43
C TYR A 195 -22.95 1.81 -18.27
N LEU A 196 -22.46 2.98 -18.66
CA LEU A 196 -21.18 3.20 -19.33
C LEU A 196 -20.30 3.99 -18.37
N ILE A 197 -19.25 3.35 -17.85
CA ILE A 197 -18.39 3.91 -16.80
C ILE A 197 -16.95 3.94 -17.32
N THR A 198 -16.37 5.15 -17.41
CA THR A 198 -14.98 5.36 -17.86
C THR A 198 -14.23 6.22 -16.86
N LEU A 199 -13.06 5.79 -16.39
CA LEU A 199 -12.19 6.61 -15.54
C LEU A 199 -11.79 7.90 -16.26
N ARG A 200 -11.89 9.06 -15.59
CA ARG A 200 -11.41 10.32 -16.17
C ARG A 200 -9.88 10.28 -16.25
N LYS A 201 -9.32 10.68 -17.40
CA LYS A 201 -7.89 10.58 -17.72
C LYS A 201 -6.98 11.18 -16.64
N GLN A 202 -7.33 12.33 -16.08
CA GLN A 202 -6.55 12.99 -15.02
C GLN A 202 -6.32 12.10 -13.78
N PHE A 203 -7.21 11.13 -13.53
CA PHE A 203 -7.13 10.22 -12.40
C PHE A 203 -6.40 8.91 -12.71
N SER A 204 -6.15 8.61 -13.99
CA SER A 204 -5.32 7.46 -14.39
C SER A 204 -3.82 7.70 -14.25
N GLU A 205 -3.41 8.96 -14.05
CA GLU A 205 -2.00 9.33 -13.98
C GLU A 205 -1.37 8.91 -12.66
N LYS A 206 -0.11 8.46 -12.74
CA LYS A 206 0.69 8.09 -11.58
C LYS A 206 1.24 9.32 -10.88
N VAL A 207 1.32 9.27 -9.55
CA VAL A 207 1.87 10.36 -8.73
C VAL A 207 3.39 10.27 -8.60
N VAL A 208 3.95 9.07 -8.66
CA VAL A 208 5.39 8.82 -8.43
C VAL A 208 6.03 8.17 -9.66
N GLN A 209 7.21 8.66 -10.05
CA GLN A 209 7.97 8.11 -11.18
C GLN A 209 8.66 6.76 -10.86
N SER A 210 9.15 6.56 -9.62
CA SER A 210 9.83 5.31 -9.20
C SER A 210 9.39 4.82 -7.81
N GLU A 211 8.56 3.77 -7.79
CA GLU A 211 8.06 3.14 -6.55
C GLU A 211 9.17 2.53 -5.71
N HIS A 212 10.18 1.90 -6.35
CA HIS A 212 11.30 1.28 -5.67
C HIS A 212 12.18 2.31 -4.98
N LYS A 213 12.47 3.43 -5.65
CA LYS A 213 13.26 4.52 -5.06
C LYS A 213 12.58 5.05 -3.79
N GLN A 214 11.28 5.33 -3.86
CA GLN A 214 10.52 5.78 -2.68
C GLN A 214 10.56 4.75 -1.53
N THR A 215 10.42 3.46 -1.85
CA THR A 215 10.46 2.38 -0.85
C THR A 215 11.83 2.34 -0.14
N TYR A 216 12.94 2.38 -0.90
CA TYR A 216 14.28 2.33 -0.32
C TYR A 216 14.71 3.64 0.36
N GLU A 217 14.26 4.80 -0.12
CA GLU A 217 14.43 6.08 0.58
C GLU A 217 13.74 6.05 1.95
N TYR A 218 12.54 5.49 2.02
CA TYR A 218 11.84 5.28 3.28
C TYR A 218 12.60 4.31 4.20
N LEU A 219 13.07 3.16 3.69
CA LEU A 219 13.88 2.22 4.48
C LEU A 219 15.17 2.86 5.01
N MET A 220 15.83 3.73 4.23
CA MET A 220 17.00 4.47 4.69
C MET A 220 16.68 5.41 5.87
N LYS A 221 15.52 6.10 5.84
CA LYS A 221 15.03 6.90 6.97
C LYS A 221 14.78 6.03 8.21
N VAL A 222 14.13 4.88 8.03
CA VAL A 222 13.87 3.90 9.11
C VAL A 222 15.19 3.43 9.71
N ALA A 223 16.15 3.03 8.88
CA ALA A 223 17.47 2.57 9.30
C ALA A 223 18.20 3.63 10.13
N CYS A 224 18.27 4.88 9.65
CA CYS A 224 18.91 5.97 10.38
C CYS A 224 18.23 6.22 11.74
N ARG A 225 16.89 6.23 11.76
CA ARG A 225 16.11 6.46 12.99
C ARG A 225 16.32 5.36 14.03
N ARG A 226 16.18 4.09 13.64
CA ARG A 226 16.39 2.93 14.54
C ARG A 226 17.80 2.89 15.10
N ASN A 227 18.78 3.31 14.31
CA ASN A 227 20.19 3.30 14.67
C ASN A 227 20.68 4.63 15.28
N LYS A 228 19.79 5.61 15.52
CA LYS A 228 20.10 6.93 16.09
C LYS A 228 21.19 7.70 15.32
N ILE A 229 21.26 7.52 14.00
CA ILE A 229 22.15 8.27 13.12
C ILE A 229 21.50 9.63 12.86
N LYS A 230 22.01 10.67 13.50
CA LYS A 230 21.55 12.05 13.33
C LYS A 230 22.39 12.69 12.23
N GLN A 231 21.75 13.17 11.16
CA GLN A 231 22.42 13.79 10.00
C GLN A 231 23.43 12.87 9.32
N PRO A 232 22.95 11.84 8.58
CA PRO A 232 23.83 11.00 7.81
C PRO A 232 24.59 11.83 6.77
N ASP A 233 25.86 11.48 6.55
CA ASP A 233 26.63 12.00 5.41
C ASP A 233 25.86 11.73 4.11
N GLN A 234 25.71 12.76 3.28
CA GLN A 234 24.85 12.71 2.10
C GLN A 234 25.41 11.84 0.99
N LYS A 235 26.74 11.73 0.88
CA LYS A 235 27.38 10.85 -0.09
C LYS A 235 27.17 9.40 0.33
N GLU A 236 27.47 9.07 1.59
CA GLU A 236 27.27 7.73 2.14
C GLU A 236 25.80 7.28 2.05
N TYR A 237 24.86 8.20 2.31
CA TYR A 237 23.43 7.93 2.18
C TYR A 237 23.04 7.58 0.74
N LYS A 238 23.48 8.39 -0.24
CA LYS A 238 23.20 8.17 -1.67
C LYS A 238 23.83 6.88 -2.17
N ASP A 239 25.06 6.58 -1.76
CA ASP A 239 25.78 5.38 -2.16
C ASP A 239 25.08 4.12 -1.64
N ILE A 240 24.66 4.09 -0.38
CA ILE A 240 23.88 2.97 0.18
C ILE A 240 22.52 2.83 -0.52
N LEU A 241 21.80 3.95 -0.76
CA LEU A 241 20.54 3.91 -1.49
C LEU A 241 20.70 3.31 -2.89
N GLN A 242 21.77 3.69 -3.59
CA GLN A 242 22.07 3.15 -4.92
C GLN A 242 22.41 1.65 -4.85
N LEU A 243 23.15 1.20 -3.84
CA LEU A 243 23.41 -0.22 -3.60
C LEU A 243 22.11 -1.00 -3.39
N LEU A 244 21.21 -0.51 -2.54
CA LEU A 244 19.90 -1.14 -2.32
C LEU A 244 19.08 -1.23 -3.61
N LEU A 245 19.11 -0.18 -4.44
CA LEU A 245 18.45 -0.19 -5.74
C LEU A 245 19.08 -1.18 -6.72
N ASN A 246 20.40 -1.30 -6.73
CA ASN A 246 21.14 -2.23 -7.60
C ASN A 246 20.90 -3.69 -7.19
N TYR A 247 20.90 -3.98 -5.89
CA TYR A 247 20.70 -5.33 -5.34
C TYR A 247 19.24 -5.72 -5.13
N ARG A 248 18.27 -4.85 -5.47
CA ARG A 248 16.84 -5.06 -5.19
C ARG A 248 16.29 -6.43 -5.56
N LYS A 249 16.71 -6.99 -6.71
CA LYS A 249 16.24 -8.29 -7.19
C LYS A 249 16.80 -9.43 -6.34
N ARG A 250 18.08 -9.37 -5.98
CA ARG A 250 18.71 -10.35 -5.10
C ARG A 250 18.16 -10.28 -3.67
N LEU A 251 17.99 -9.07 -3.13
CA LEU A 251 17.35 -8.87 -1.81
C LEU A 251 15.96 -9.51 -1.76
N TRP A 252 15.19 -9.35 -2.85
CA TRP A 252 13.87 -9.93 -3.01
C TRP A 252 13.90 -11.47 -3.03
N GLU A 253 14.80 -12.06 -3.82
CA GLU A 253 14.94 -13.51 -3.99
C GLU A 253 15.54 -14.21 -2.76
N SER A 254 16.45 -13.55 -2.04
CA SER A 254 17.17 -14.12 -0.90
C SER A 254 16.48 -13.94 0.46
N PHE A 255 15.31 -13.31 0.51
CA PHE A 255 14.59 -13.06 1.77
C PHE A 255 15.34 -12.24 2.82
N ILE A 256 16.31 -11.44 2.39
CA ILE A 256 17.11 -10.59 3.28
C ILE A 256 16.40 -9.25 3.50
N ASN A 257 16.23 -8.88 4.78
CA ASN A 257 15.82 -7.54 5.16
C ASN A 257 17.04 -6.61 5.23
N PRO A 258 17.17 -5.60 4.37
CA PRO A 258 18.33 -4.71 4.37
C PRO A 258 18.50 -3.91 5.67
N LEU A 259 17.44 -3.78 6.50
CA LEU A 259 17.53 -3.10 7.78
C LEU A 259 18.45 -3.82 8.79
N ASP A 260 18.63 -5.14 8.65
CA ASP A 260 19.43 -5.94 9.58
C ASP A 260 20.94 -5.74 9.39
N ILE A 261 21.34 -5.15 8.26
CA ILE A 261 22.73 -4.85 7.93
C ILE A 261 23.25 -3.62 8.70
N PHE A 262 22.38 -2.65 8.98
CA PHE A 262 22.79 -1.39 9.63
C PHE A 262 23.30 -1.58 11.06
N PRO A 263 22.65 -2.37 11.94
CA PRO A 263 23.20 -2.68 13.26
C PRO A 263 24.56 -3.39 13.18
N LYS A 264 24.73 -4.35 12.26
CA LYS A 264 26.01 -5.06 12.02
C LYS A 264 27.13 -4.08 11.62
N MET A 265 26.81 -3.15 10.71
CA MET A 265 27.74 -2.08 10.31
C MET A 265 28.16 -1.22 11.51
N LEU A 266 27.22 -0.82 12.37
CA LEU A 266 27.54 -0.01 13.55
C LEU A 266 28.34 -0.78 14.61
N LEU A 267 28.09 -2.08 14.78
CA LEU A 267 28.89 -2.94 15.65
C LEU A 267 30.36 -2.93 15.20
N ILE A 268 30.63 -3.15 13.91
CA ILE A 268 32.00 -3.16 13.37
C ILE A 268 32.68 -1.78 13.48
N ILE A 269 31.95 -0.69 13.23
CA ILE A 269 32.50 0.67 13.40
C ILE A 269 32.94 0.92 14.84
N ASN A 270 32.29 0.27 15.82
CA ASN A 270 32.45 0.52 17.24
C ASN A 270 33.02 -0.68 18.00
N ASP A 271 33.72 -1.60 17.32
CA ASP A 271 34.22 -2.88 17.87
C ASP A 271 35.01 -2.70 19.18
N ARG A 272 35.74 -1.60 19.33
CA ARG A 272 36.54 -1.27 20.53
C ARG A 272 35.82 -0.38 21.55
N VAL A 273 34.55 -0.04 21.35
CA VAL A 273 33.78 0.89 22.20
C VAL A 273 32.69 0.13 22.95
N LEU A 274 33.01 -0.31 24.17
CA LEU A 274 32.09 -1.11 25.01
C LEU A 274 30.80 -0.37 25.40
N ASN A 275 30.83 0.97 25.50
CA ASN A 275 29.66 1.75 25.91
C ASN A 275 28.85 2.27 24.69
N PRO A 276 27.62 1.78 24.44
CA PRO A 276 26.80 2.18 23.29
C PRO A 276 26.39 3.65 23.24
N LYS A 277 26.50 4.38 24.36
CA LYS A 277 26.28 5.83 24.42
C LYS A 277 27.40 6.61 23.75
N LYS A 278 28.61 6.05 23.69
CA LYS A 278 29.79 6.64 23.06
C LYS A 278 30.00 6.20 21.61
N TRP A 279 29.10 5.38 21.05
CA TRP A 279 29.23 4.89 19.70
C TRP A 279 29.19 6.01 18.66
N ILE A 280 30.07 5.90 17.67
CA ILE A 280 30.04 6.68 16.44
C ILE A 280 28.91 6.12 15.58
N ARG A 281 27.86 6.91 15.40
CA ARG A 281 26.64 6.55 14.66
C ARG A 281 26.62 7.22 13.31
N ARG A 282 27.24 6.58 12.33
CA ARG A 282 27.32 7.07 10.94
C ARG A 282 27.09 5.96 9.93
N LEU A 283 26.76 6.36 8.71
CA LEU A 283 26.75 5.46 7.56
C LEU A 283 28.18 5.26 7.02
N LYS A 284 28.45 4.08 6.46
CA LYS A 284 29.69 3.75 5.75
C LYS A 284 29.37 2.77 4.62
N ALA A 285 29.17 3.27 3.41
CA ALA A 285 28.71 2.55 2.24
C ALA A 285 29.63 1.39 1.85
N SER A 286 30.95 1.58 1.92
CA SER A 286 31.91 0.50 1.64
C SER A 286 31.76 -0.68 2.59
N LEU A 287 31.55 -0.42 3.88
CA LEU A 287 31.31 -1.46 4.88
C LEU A 287 29.91 -2.07 4.74
N PHE A 288 28.89 -1.25 4.48
CA PHE A 288 27.54 -1.72 4.19
C PHE A 288 27.53 -2.67 3.00
N HIS A 289 28.24 -2.32 1.92
CA HIS A 289 28.34 -3.14 0.71
C HIS A 289 29.02 -4.48 1.00
N LYS A 290 30.12 -4.46 1.75
CA LYS A 290 30.81 -5.69 2.20
C LYS A 290 29.84 -6.61 2.94
N LEU A 291 29.16 -6.10 3.97
CA LEU A 291 28.20 -6.88 4.76
C LEU A 291 27.02 -7.37 3.92
N LEU A 292 26.49 -6.54 3.02
CA LEU A 292 25.41 -6.94 2.11
C LEU A 292 25.83 -8.12 1.22
N ARG A 293 27.07 -8.12 0.71
CA ARG A 293 27.58 -9.24 -0.10
C ARG A 293 27.77 -10.51 0.71
N GLU A 294 28.24 -10.40 1.95
CA GLU A 294 28.36 -11.52 2.89
C GLU A 294 27.00 -12.15 3.18
N GLU A 295 25.99 -11.35 3.52
CA GLU A 295 24.62 -11.84 3.77
C GLU A 295 24.01 -12.50 2.53
N LEU A 296 24.36 -12.02 1.33
CA LEU A 296 23.91 -12.58 0.06
C LEU A 296 24.68 -13.84 -0.37
N GLY A 297 25.73 -14.26 0.35
CA GLY A 297 26.58 -15.38 -0.03
C GLY A 297 27.39 -15.14 -1.31
N VAL A 298 27.72 -13.88 -1.62
CA VAL A 298 28.48 -13.46 -2.81
C VAL A 298 29.79 -12.78 -2.42
N ALA A 299 30.30 -13.09 -1.22
CA ALA A 299 31.56 -12.57 -0.70
C ALA A 299 32.75 -13.28 -1.35
#